data_AF-A0A2V6ML87-F1
#
_entry.id   AF-A0A2V6ML87-F1
#
_cell.length_a   1.000
_cell.length_b   1.000
_cell.length_c   1.000
_cell.angle_alpha   90.00
_cell.angle_beta   90.00
_cell.angle_gamma   90.00
#
_symmetry.space_group_name_H-M   'P 1'
#
loop_
_entity.id
_entity.type
_entity.pdbx_description
1 polymer ?
#
loop_
_entity_poly.entity_id
_entity_poly.type
_entity_poly.pdbx_seq_one_letter_code
_entity_poly.pdbx_strand_id
1 'polypeptide(L)'
;MSIQSFSRTNRAVQSLPKHLLQFAVDQRYEEYTSVDHAVWRFIMRQNIFFLKEYAHKVYFQGLLDTGISFERIPRIEEMNDILGRIDWGAVAVDGFIPPAAFMEFQAYKVLVIACDMRQIHHIEYTPAPDIVHEAAGHAPIIVDREYSNYLQRFGEVGAKAMQSRRDFELYQAIRHLSILKELPNSDPKEVEEATREVERRQKNLGEPSEMALLSRLHWWTVEYGLIGTFDKPKIYGAGLLSSIGESVSCLEANVRKIPYSIDAQNTPFDITTRQPQLFVCRDFNHLRDVLEEFASTMAYRVGGLEGISKAIECNNIATCEYSSGLQVSGVFCEVLTDENKQPIYFKSKGPTALAFRNKELTGHGKDRHAEGFGAPIGRWRNVHVAPENLSRDQLHSVGIVDGRK
;
A
#
# COMPACT_ATOMS: atom_id res chain seq x y z
N MET A 1 23.30 0.16 0.79
CA MET A 1 23.03 -0.81 1.86
C MET A 1 22.76 -2.16 1.20
N SER A 2 23.43 -3.22 1.67
CA SER A 2 23.29 -4.57 1.13
C SER A 2 22.25 -5.29 1.97
N ILE A 3 21.05 -5.55 1.43
CA ILE A 3 20.11 -6.50 2.04
C ILE A 3 20.87 -7.79 2.36
N GLN A 4 20.74 -8.25 3.60
CA GLN A 4 21.31 -9.49 4.09
C GLN A 4 21.03 -10.66 3.13
N SER A 5 22.06 -11.50 2.94
CA SER A 5 22.04 -12.61 1.98
C SER A 5 20.90 -13.60 2.22
N PHE A 6 20.43 -13.75 3.47
CA PHE A 6 19.38 -14.68 3.83
C PHE A 6 17.98 -14.21 3.40
N SER A 7 17.67 -12.90 3.46
CA SER A 7 16.35 -12.42 3.00
C SER A 7 16.22 -12.65 1.48
N ARG A 8 17.35 -12.68 0.77
CA ARG A 8 17.43 -13.01 -0.65
C ARG A 8 17.31 -14.50 -0.97
N THR A 9 17.17 -15.42 -0.02
CA THR A 9 16.89 -16.84 -0.35
C THR A 9 15.39 -17.09 -0.54
N ASN A 10 14.54 -16.26 0.07
CA ASN A 10 13.09 -16.35 -0.08
C ASN A 10 12.67 -15.90 -1.50
N ARG A 11 11.86 -16.73 -2.17
CA ARG A 11 11.42 -16.50 -3.57
C ARG A 11 10.61 -15.21 -3.74
N ALA A 12 9.72 -14.87 -2.80
CA ALA A 12 8.91 -13.66 -2.88
C ALA A 12 9.81 -12.41 -2.79
N VAL A 13 10.74 -12.40 -1.83
CA VAL A 13 11.72 -11.31 -1.68
C VAL A 13 12.64 -11.19 -2.90
N GLN A 14 13.08 -12.31 -3.49
CA GLN A 14 13.87 -12.30 -4.75
C GLN A 14 13.13 -11.68 -5.93
N SER A 15 11.79 -11.77 -5.96
CA SER A 15 10.98 -11.23 -7.04
C SER A 15 10.79 -9.72 -6.95
N LEU A 16 11.16 -9.10 -5.83
CA LEU A 16 10.99 -7.67 -5.62
C LEU A 16 11.82 -6.87 -6.63
N PRO A 17 11.23 -5.83 -7.23
CA PRO A 17 11.95 -4.91 -8.09
C PRO A 17 12.96 -4.09 -7.29
N LYS A 18 14.04 -3.66 -7.97
CA LYS A 18 15.18 -2.97 -7.34
C LYS A 18 14.78 -1.70 -6.57
N HIS A 19 13.72 -1.01 -7.00
CA HIS A 19 13.27 0.21 -6.32
C HIS A 19 12.55 -0.07 -5.00
N LEU A 20 12.05 -1.28 -4.76
CA LEU A 20 11.53 -1.64 -3.43
C LEU A 20 12.65 -2.04 -2.49
N LEU A 21 13.67 -2.74 -3.00
CA LEU A 21 14.84 -3.17 -2.23
C LEU A 21 15.60 -2.02 -1.56
N GLN A 22 15.44 -0.77 -2.01
CA GLN A 22 16.07 0.38 -1.36
C GLN A 22 15.49 0.71 0.02
N PHE A 23 14.26 0.26 0.31
CA PHE A 23 13.59 0.47 1.61
C PHE A 23 13.88 -0.67 2.60
N ALA A 24 14.31 -1.83 2.10
CA ALA A 24 14.62 -2.97 2.93
C ALA A 24 15.98 -2.78 3.63
N VAL A 25 15.99 -3.00 4.93
CA VAL A 25 17.19 -2.96 5.79
C VAL A 25 17.42 -4.32 6.44
N ASP A 26 18.55 -4.44 7.13
CA ASP A 26 18.89 -5.63 7.91
C ASP A 26 18.27 -5.55 9.30
N GLN A 27 17.72 -6.67 9.79
CA GLN A 27 17.26 -6.73 11.18
C GLN A 27 18.48 -6.78 12.10
N ARG A 28 18.65 -5.74 12.93
CA ARG A 28 19.73 -5.64 13.92
C ARG A 28 19.39 -6.43 15.18
N TYR A 29 19.25 -7.75 15.03
CA TYR A 29 18.70 -8.61 16.09
C TYR A 29 19.50 -8.58 17.40
N GLU A 30 20.83 -8.42 17.30
CA GLU A 30 21.71 -8.34 18.48
C GLU A 30 21.51 -7.06 19.31
N GLU A 31 20.75 -6.08 18.80
CA GLU A 31 20.37 -4.88 19.57
C GLU A 31 19.18 -5.12 20.52
N TYR A 32 18.42 -6.21 20.34
CA TYR A 32 17.36 -6.55 21.28
C TYR A 32 17.94 -6.99 22.62
N THR A 33 17.52 -6.30 23.67
CA THR A 33 17.91 -6.61 25.03
C THR A 33 17.07 -7.73 25.62
N SER A 34 17.52 -8.28 26.76
CA SER A 34 16.72 -9.20 27.56
C SER A 34 15.38 -8.58 28.00
N VAL A 35 15.31 -7.26 28.15
CA VAL A 35 14.07 -6.55 28.49
C VAL A 35 13.11 -6.59 27.31
N ASP A 36 13.58 -6.32 26.09
CA ASP A 36 12.75 -6.36 24.88
C ASP A 36 12.14 -7.75 24.67
N HIS A 37 12.94 -8.82 24.83
CA HIS A 37 12.44 -10.19 24.78
C HIS A 37 11.45 -10.52 25.90
N ALA A 38 11.63 -9.96 27.10
CA ALA A 38 10.68 -10.15 28.20
C ALA A 38 9.35 -9.42 27.94
N VAL A 39 9.40 -8.20 27.40
CA VAL A 39 8.22 -7.43 26.98
C VAL A 39 7.45 -8.18 25.89
N TRP A 40 8.16 -8.66 24.87
CA TRP A 40 7.56 -9.50 23.82
C TRP A 40 6.82 -10.70 24.42
N ARG A 41 7.50 -11.49 25.25
CA ARG A 41 6.93 -12.68 25.88
C ARG A 41 5.70 -12.35 26.74
N PHE A 42 5.75 -11.24 27.47
CA PHE A 42 4.62 -10.77 28.25
C PHE A 42 3.40 -10.47 27.35
N ILE A 43 3.60 -9.67 26.30
CA ILE A 43 2.53 -9.30 25.36
C ILE A 43 1.95 -10.56 24.69
N MET A 44 2.81 -11.44 24.17
CA MET A 44 2.35 -12.68 23.51
C MET A 44 1.52 -13.55 24.46
N ARG A 45 1.91 -13.68 25.73
CA ARG A 45 1.15 -14.46 26.71
C ARG A 45 -0.22 -13.85 27.02
N GLN A 46 -0.31 -12.53 27.15
CA GLN A 46 -1.58 -11.83 27.36
C GLN A 46 -2.49 -11.95 26.13
N ASN A 47 -1.96 -11.65 24.95
CA ASN A 47 -2.70 -11.70 23.69
C ASN A 47 -3.22 -13.12 23.42
N ILE A 48 -2.39 -14.16 23.56
CA ILE A 48 -2.81 -15.54 23.31
C ILE A 48 -3.92 -15.99 24.26
N PHE A 49 -3.87 -15.61 25.53
CA PHE A 49 -4.88 -16.00 26.52
C PHE A 49 -6.28 -15.59 26.06
N PHE A 50 -6.44 -14.36 25.58
CA PHE A 50 -7.71 -13.83 25.09
C PHE A 50 -8.00 -14.25 23.63
N LEU A 51 -7.05 -14.00 22.72
CA LEU A 51 -7.27 -14.16 21.28
C LEU A 51 -7.49 -15.61 20.85
N LYS A 52 -7.06 -16.60 21.64
CA LYS A 52 -7.39 -18.01 21.36
C LYS A 52 -8.89 -18.26 21.23
N GLU A 53 -9.71 -17.50 21.95
CA GLU A 53 -11.17 -17.61 21.89
C GLU A 53 -11.79 -16.57 20.95
N TYR A 54 -11.27 -15.34 20.92
CA TYR A 54 -11.93 -14.20 20.26
C TYR A 54 -11.38 -13.84 18.88
N ALA A 55 -10.18 -14.27 18.51
CA ALA A 55 -9.65 -14.05 17.17
C ALA A 55 -10.26 -15.00 16.14
N HIS A 56 -10.07 -14.67 14.86
CA HIS A 56 -10.38 -15.57 13.77
C HIS A 56 -9.64 -16.91 13.96
N LYS A 57 -10.31 -18.02 13.65
CA LYS A 57 -9.85 -19.39 13.97
C LYS A 57 -8.43 -19.73 13.51
N VAL A 58 -7.94 -19.06 12.47
CA VAL A 58 -6.61 -19.29 11.89
C VAL A 58 -5.50 -18.61 12.68
N TYR A 59 -5.81 -17.59 13.49
CA TYR A 59 -4.81 -16.72 14.13
C TYR A 59 -3.79 -17.49 14.97
N PHE A 60 -4.27 -18.35 15.88
CA PHE A 60 -3.38 -19.03 16.83
C PHE A 60 -2.38 -19.98 16.12
N GLN A 61 -2.87 -20.79 15.19
CA GLN A 61 -2.00 -21.67 14.40
C GLN A 61 -1.14 -20.85 13.41
N GLY A 62 -1.69 -19.76 12.88
CA GLY A 62 -1.02 -18.83 11.99
C GLY A 62 0.23 -18.20 12.61
N LEU A 63 0.25 -17.94 13.92
CA LEU A 63 1.46 -17.46 14.60
C LEU A 63 2.62 -18.44 14.39
N LEU A 64 2.37 -19.73 14.62
CA LEU A 64 3.39 -20.77 14.44
C LEU A 64 3.76 -20.95 12.96
N ASP A 65 2.74 -20.96 12.10
CA ASP A 65 2.85 -21.16 10.65
C ASP A 65 3.41 -19.93 9.90
N THR A 66 3.80 -18.88 10.63
CA THR A 66 4.52 -17.70 10.11
C THR A 66 5.84 -17.44 10.85
N GLY A 67 6.27 -18.37 11.70
CA GLY A 67 7.55 -18.30 12.40
C GLY A 67 7.57 -17.38 13.62
N ILE A 68 6.39 -17.09 14.19
CA ILE A 68 6.27 -16.27 15.40
C ILE A 68 6.51 -17.13 16.63
N SER A 69 7.56 -16.80 17.37
CA SER A 69 7.87 -17.40 18.67
C SER A 69 7.15 -16.68 19.80
N PHE A 70 6.68 -17.43 20.80
CA PHE A 70 6.06 -16.84 22.00
C PHE A 70 7.08 -16.45 23.07
N GLU A 71 8.32 -16.93 22.95
CA GLU A 71 9.33 -16.82 24.02
C GLU A 71 10.42 -15.78 23.74
N ARG A 72 10.60 -15.40 22.47
CA ARG A 72 11.56 -14.39 21.99
C ARG A 72 11.00 -13.65 20.78
N ILE A 73 11.53 -12.47 20.53
CA ILE A 73 11.23 -11.68 19.31
C ILE A 73 11.66 -12.51 18.08
N PRO A 74 10.84 -12.59 17.01
CA PRO A 74 11.15 -13.41 15.85
C PRO A 74 12.32 -12.85 15.04
N ARG A 75 13.12 -13.75 14.48
CA ARG A 75 14.13 -13.42 13.46
C ARG A 75 13.44 -13.41 12.11
N ILE A 76 13.62 -12.35 11.32
CA ILE A 76 13.04 -12.23 9.97
C ILE A 76 13.54 -13.35 9.04
N GLU A 77 14.75 -13.86 9.27
CA GLU A 77 15.28 -15.05 8.61
C GLU A 77 14.40 -16.29 8.88
N GLU A 78 14.16 -16.60 10.16
CA GLU A 78 13.32 -17.73 10.58
C GLU A 78 11.88 -17.59 10.06
N MET A 79 11.34 -16.36 10.05
CA MET A 79 10.04 -16.07 9.45
C MET A 79 10.02 -16.37 7.95
N ASN A 80 11.04 -15.94 7.21
CA ASN A 80 11.13 -16.14 5.76
C ASN A 80 11.21 -17.61 5.34
N ASP A 81 11.87 -18.46 6.13
CA ASP A 81 11.92 -19.91 5.90
C ASP A 81 10.54 -20.56 5.98
N ILE A 82 9.67 -20.03 6.83
CA ILE A 82 8.32 -20.57 7.05
C ILE A 82 7.32 -19.91 6.09
N LEU A 83 7.32 -18.58 5.97
CA LEU A 83 6.50 -17.83 5.03
C LEU A 83 6.73 -18.27 3.58
N GLY A 84 7.96 -18.67 3.23
CA GLY A 84 8.27 -19.20 1.91
C GLY A 84 7.46 -20.45 1.53
N ARG A 85 6.91 -21.18 2.51
CA ARG A 85 6.04 -22.36 2.27
C ARG A 85 4.63 -21.99 1.82
N ILE A 86 4.22 -20.75 2.02
CA ILE A 86 2.91 -20.20 1.61
C ILE A 86 3.06 -19.11 0.53
N ASP A 87 4.22 -19.07 -0.15
CA ASP A 87 4.58 -18.08 -1.18
C ASP A 87 4.64 -16.62 -0.68
N TRP A 88 4.87 -16.43 0.62
CA TRP A 88 5.10 -15.11 1.20
C TRP A 88 6.57 -14.93 1.64
N GLY A 89 6.94 -13.68 1.86
CA GLY A 89 8.20 -13.30 2.49
C GLY A 89 8.01 -12.09 3.40
N ALA A 90 9.09 -11.69 4.05
CA ALA A 90 9.15 -10.51 4.89
C ALA A 90 10.49 -9.79 4.73
N VAL A 91 10.45 -8.46 4.76
CA VAL A 91 11.64 -7.61 4.82
C VAL A 91 11.54 -6.70 6.04
N ALA A 92 12.69 -6.46 6.69
CA ALA A 92 12.79 -5.40 7.68
C ALA A 92 12.84 -4.05 6.97
N VAL A 93 12.20 -3.03 7.53
CA VAL A 93 12.33 -1.65 7.08
C VAL A 93 12.71 -0.73 8.22
N ASP A 94 13.36 0.37 7.88
CA ASP A 94 13.69 1.44 8.82
C ASP A 94 12.75 2.63 8.60
N GLY A 95 11.96 2.94 9.62
CA GLY A 95 11.07 4.08 9.64
C GLY A 95 9.97 4.09 8.57
N PHE A 96 9.64 5.30 8.09
CA PHE A 96 8.44 5.57 7.31
C PHE A 96 8.64 5.37 5.80
N ILE A 97 8.02 4.34 5.23
CA ILE A 97 8.06 4.08 3.78
C ILE A 97 6.90 4.77 3.03
N PRO A 98 7.08 5.15 1.75
CA PRO A 98 5.98 5.71 0.96
C PRO A 98 4.78 4.75 0.89
N PRO A 99 3.52 5.23 1.03
CA PRO A 99 2.34 4.38 0.97
C PRO A 99 2.25 3.53 -0.30
N ALA A 100 2.62 4.09 -1.46
CA ALA A 100 2.65 3.34 -2.72
C ALA A 100 3.66 2.18 -2.68
N ALA A 101 4.83 2.38 -2.04
CA ALA A 101 5.82 1.33 -1.89
C ALA A 101 5.33 0.23 -0.92
N PHE A 102 4.70 0.61 0.21
CA PHE A 102 4.07 -0.32 1.14
C PHE A 102 3.05 -1.22 0.42
N MET A 103 2.15 -0.63 -0.36
CA MET A 103 1.16 -1.38 -1.13
C MET A 103 1.82 -2.29 -2.18
N GLU A 104 2.87 -1.81 -2.85
CA GLU A 104 3.57 -2.61 -3.86
C GLU A 104 4.27 -3.83 -3.24
N PHE A 105 4.88 -3.73 -2.04
CA PHE A 105 5.41 -4.90 -1.34
C PHE A 105 4.35 -6.01 -1.14
N GLN A 106 3.14 -5.63 -0.76
CA GLN A 106 2.02 -6.57 -0.59
C GLN A 106 1.61 -7.22 -1.92
N ALA A 107 1.67 -6.49 -3.04
CA ALA A 107 1.41 -7.05 -4.38
C ALA A 107 2.39 -8.19 -4.74
N TYR A 108 3.63 -8.11 -4.23
CA TYR A 108 4.67 -9.14 -4.36
C TYR A 108 4.65 -10.18 -3.22
N LYS A 109 3.62 -10.20 -2.37
CA LYS A 109 3.50 -11.10 -1.21
C LYS A 109 4.67 -10.96 -0.23
N VAL A 110 5.11 -9.73 0.01
CA VAL A 110 6.17 -9.43 0.97
C VAL A 110 5.62 -8.53 2.06
N LEU A 111 5.72 -8.98 3.30
CA LEU A 111 5.45 -8.16 4.48
C LEU A 111 6.59 -7.18 4.74
N VAL A 112 6.19 -5.99 5.17
CA VAL A 112 7.09 -4.93 5.63
C VAL A 112 7.05 -4.94 7.14
N ILE A 113 8.19 -5.22 7.80
CA ILE A 113 8.25 -5.36 9.26
C ILE A 113 9.14 -4.26 9.84
N ALA A 114 8.50 -3.33 10.58
CA ALA A 114 9.18 -2.45 11.51
C ALA A 114 9.81 -3.29 12.63
N CYS A 115 11.12 -3.14 12.83
CA CYS A 115 11.87 -3.99 13.76
C CYS A 115 11.95 -3.42 15.17
N ASP A 116 11.52 -2.19 15.41
CA ASP A 116 11.56 -1.60 16.75
C ASP A 116 10.66 -2.37 17.72
N MET A 117 11.08 -2.45 18.98
CA MET A 117 10.27 -3.02 20.06
C MET A 117 9.71 -1.89 20.92
N ARG A 118 8.40 -1.90 21.19
CA ARG A 118 7.80 -0.93 22.11
C ARG A 118 8.39 -1.04 23.51
N GLN A 119 8.48 0.11 24.16
CA GLN A 119 9.05 0.24 25.51
C GLN A 119 8.11 -0.29 26.59
N ILE A 120 8.67 -0.66 27.75
CA ILE A 120 7.93 -1.21 28.90
C ILE A 120 6.80 -0.28 29.41
N HIS A 121 6.94 1.04 29.24
CA HIS A 121 5.94 2.01 29.66
C HIS A 121 4.78 2.18 28.65
N HIS A 122 4.89 1.57 27.47
CA HIS A 122 3.89 1.57 26.39
C HIS A 122 3.45 0.15 26.02
N ILE A 123 3.50 -0.81 26.95
CA ILE A 123 3.19 -2.24 26.70
C ILE A 123 1.82 -2.43 26.08
N GLU A 124 0.80 -1.74 26.59
CA GLU A 124 -0.59 -1.95 26.18
C GLU A 124 -0.86 -1.48 24.75
N TYR A 125 -0.18 -0.41 24.30
CA TYR A 125 -0.38 0.20 22.99
C TYR A 125 0.76 1.18 22.63
N THR A 126 1.12 1.20 21.35
CA THR A 126 1.97 2.25 20.74
C THR A 126 1.30 2.75 19.45
N PRO A 127 1.23 4.08 19.22
CA PRO A 127 0.74 4.63 17.96
C PRO A 127 1.65 4.35 16.75
N ALA A 128 2.95 4.12 17.00
CA ALA A 128 3.92 3.77 15.96
C ALA A 128 3.97 2.24 15.79
N PRO A 129 3.94 1.71 14.55
CA PRO A 129 4.08 0.28 14.30
C PRO A 129 5.42 -0.23 14.81
N ASP A 130 5.37 -1.36 15.52
CA ASP A 130 6.53 -2.04 16.10
C ASP A 130 6.50 -3.52 15.68
N ILE A 131 7.54 -4.29 16.04
CA ILE A 131 7.64 -5.70 15.61
C ILE A 131 6.50 -6.57 16.13
N VAL A 132 5.88 -6.21 17.26
CA VAL A 132 4.68 -6.91 17.76
C VAL A 132 3.50 -6.69 16.81
N HIS A 133 3.25 -5.44 16.42
CA HIS A 133 2.19 -5.10 15.48
C HIS A 133 2.37 -5.81 14.14
N GLU A 134 3.56 -5.69 13.56
CA GLU A 134 3.83 -6.22 12.23
C GLU A 134 3.89 -7.76 12.21
N ALA A 135 4.64 -8.36 13.14
CA ALA A 135 4.87 -9.80 13.11
C ALA A 135 3.72 -10.58 13.76
N ALA A 136 3.19 -10.15 14.91
CA ALA A 136 2.12 -10.88 15.62
C ALA A 136 0.71 -10.39 15.30
N GLY A 137 0.56 -9.21 14.69
CA GLY A 137 -0.73 -8.68 14.21
C GLY A 137 -1.03 -9.12 12.77
N HIS A 138 -0.18 -8.75 11.81
CA HIS A 138 -0.45 -8.97 10.38
C HIS A 138 -0.15 -10.38 9.89
N ALA A 139 1.04 -10.92 10.20
CA ALA A 139 1.50 -12.19 9.63
C ALA A 139 0.55 -13.39 9.86
N PRO A 140 -0.01 -13.62 11.05
CA PRO A 140 -0.71 -14.88 11.36
C PRO A 140 -1.94 -15.15 10.49
N ILE A 141 -2.66 -14.12 10.03
CA ILE A 141 -3.88 -14.32 9.25
C ILE A 141 -3.56 -14.73 7.80
N ILE A 142 -2.35 -14.43 7.30
CA ILE A 142 -1.91 -14.68 5.92
C ILE A 142 -1.87 -16.17 5.56
N VAL A 143 -1.78 -17.06 6.54
CA VAL A 143 -1.86 -18.51 6.31
C VAL A 143 -3.21 -18.94 5.72
N ASP A 144 -4.25 -18.12 5.91
CA ASP A 144 -5.52 -18.28 5.22
C ASP A 144 -5.40 -17.83 3.76
N ARG A 145 -5.65 -18.75 2.83
CA ARG A 145 -5.49 -18.49 1.39
C ARG A 145 -6.42 -17.38 0.87
N GLU A 146 -7.62 -17.26 1.40
CA GLU A 146 -8.56 -16.23 0.95
C GLU A 146 -8.09 -14.85 1.40
N TYR A 147 -7.64 -14.75 2.65
CA TYR A 147 -7.05 -13.50 3.17
C TYR A 147 -5.75 -13.14 2.47
N SER A 148 -4.84 -14.09 2.27
CA SER A 148 -3.58 -13.87 1.54
C SER A 148 -3.85 -13.34 0.12
N ASN A 149 -4.80 -13.93 -0.60
CA ASN A 149 -5.15 -13.46 -1.94
C ASN A 149 -5.80 -12.07 -1.91
N TYR A 150 -6.64 -11.79 -0.91
CA TYR A 150 -7.19 -10.45 -0.68
C TYR A 150 -6.07 -9.43 -0.42
N LEU A 151 -5.12 -9.72 0.47
CA LEU A 151 -4.03 -8.80 0.82
C LEU A 151 -3.10 -8.53 -0.37
N GLN A 152 -2.76 -9.57 -1.13
CA GLN A 152 -2.01 -9.40 -2.38
C GLN A 152 -2.76 -8.50 -3.36
N ARG A 153 -4.05 -8.77 -3.55
CA ARG A 153 -4.90 -8.01 -4.45
C ARG A 153 -5.06 -6.56 -4.01
N PHE A 154 -5.15 -6.32 -2.69
CA PHE A 154 -5.18 -5.00 -2.09
C PHE A 154 -3.90 -4.23 -2.43
N GLY A 155 -2.73 -4.88 -2.32
CA GLY A 155 -1.46 -4.32 -2.75
C GLY A 155 -1.42 -3.96 -4.24
N GLU A 156 -1.91 -4.83 -5.12
CA GLU A 156 -1.98 -4.57 -6.57
C GLU A 156 -2.87 -3.37 -6.93
N VAL A 157 -3.99 -3.22 -6.21
CA VAL A 157 -4.91 -2.09 -6.36
C VAL A 157 -4.27 -0.82 -5.79
N GLY A 158 -3.67 -0.90 -4.61
CA GLY A 158 -3.01 0.22 -3.94
C GLY A 158 -1.80 0.76 -4.69
N ALA A 159 -1.01 -0.10 -5.34
CA ALA A 159 0.08 0.32 -6.22
C ALA A 159 -0.40 1.15 -7.43
N LYS A 160 -1.69 1.09 -7.77
CA LYS A 160 -2.32 1.85 -8.87
C LYS A 160 -3.18 3.02 -8.40
N ALA A 161 -3.38 3.18 -7.09
CA ALA A 161 -4.20 4.25 -6.54
C ALA A 161 -3.51 5.60 -6.71
N MET A 162 -4.18 6.54 -7.35
CA MET A 162 -3.63 7.88 -7.51
C MET A 162 -3.64 8.63 -6.18
N GLN A 163 -2.49 9.18 -5.82
CA GLN A 163 -2.33 10.09 -4.70
C GLN A 163 -2.48 11.53 -5.21
N SER A 164 -3.22 12.39 -4.51
CA SER A 164 -3.28 13.81 -4.88
C SER A 164 -1.94 14.50 -4.61
N ARG A 165 -1.70 15.62 -5.28
CA ARG A 165 -0.53 16.46 -4.98
C ARG A 165 -0.47 16.84 -3.49
N ARG A 166 -1.61 17.16 -2.89
CA ARG A 166 -1.70 17.60 -1.49
C ARG A 166 -1.38 16.47 -0.52
N ASP A 167 -1.86 15.26 -0.80
CA ASP A 167 -1.52 14.07 -0.01
C ASP A 167 -0.02 13.78 -0.08
N PHE A 168 0.59 13.90 -1.26
CA PHE A 168 2.04 13.70 -1.42
C PHE A 168 2.83 14.75 -0.64
N GLU A 169 2.44 16.02 -0.70
CA GLU A 169 3.12 17.07 0.04
C GLU A 169 2.93 16.93 1.57
N LEU A 170 1.76 16.46 2.04
CA LEU A 170 1.56 16.11 3.45
C LEU A 170 2.48 14.95 3.87
N TYR A 171 2.56 13.90 3.05
CA TYR A 171 3.48 12.78 3.28
C TYR A 171 4.93 13.26 3.44
N GLN A 172 5.40 14.15 2.56
CA GLN A 172 6.76 14.69 2.65
C GLN A 172 6.97 15.51 3.93
N ALA A 173 5.97 16.30 4.35
CA ALA A 173 6.04 17.07 5.59
C ALA A 173 6.10 16.17 6.84
N ILE A 174 5.27 15.11 6.89
CA ILE A 174 5.29 14.12 7.99
C ILE A 174 6.63 13.40 8.02
N ARG A 175 7.14 12.95 6.87
CA ARG A 175 8.44 12.30 6.77
C ARG A 175 9.57 13.21 7.25
N HIS A 176 9.55 14.49 6.86
CA HIS A 176 10.54 15.47 7.31
C HIS A 176 10.49 15.67 8.83
N LEU A 177 9.28 15.83 9.40
CA LEU A 177 9.10 15.96 10.85
C LEU A 177 9.59 14.72 11.61
N SER A 178 9.31 13.52 11.09
CA SER A 178 9.79 12.26 11.68
C SER A 178 11.32 12.21 11.70
N ILE A 179 11.99 12.53 10.59
CA ILE A 179 13.45 12.58 10.53
C ILE A 179 14.01 13.58 11.55
N LEU A 180 13.40 14.77 11.67
CA LEU A 180 13.84 15.77 12.65
C LEU A 180 13.70 15.26 14.09
N LYS A 181 12.59 14.60 14.44
CA LYS A 181 12.36 14.09 15.80
C LYS A 181 13.32 12.97 16.20
N GLU A 182 13.83 12.19 15.25
CA GLU A 182 14.80 11.12 15.50
C GLU A 182 16.25 11.62 15.61
N LEU A 183 16.54 12.87 15.21
CA LEU A 183 17.89 13.42 15.33
C LEU A 183 18.23 13.73 16.80
N PRO A 184 19.34 13.20 17.36
CA PRO A 184 19.68 13.38 18.78
C PRO A 184 19.82 14.84 19.25
N ASN A 185 20.08 15.77 18.33
CA ASN A 185 20.30 17.19 18.60
C ASN A 185 19.48 18.09 17.64
N SER A 186 18.24 17.71 17.31
CA SER A 186 17.36 18.55 16.48
C SER A 186 17.08 19.89 17.15
N ASP A 187 17.13 21.00 16.40
CA ASP A 187 16.72 22.31 16.92
C ASP A 187 15.21 22.28 17.24
N PRO A 188 14.79 22.56 18.49
CA PRO A 188 13.37 22.62 18.86
C PRO A 188 12.53 23.54 17.97
N LYS A 189 13.13 24.60 17.41
CA LYS A 189 12.43 25.50 16.48
C LYS A 189 12.12 24.84 15.15
N GLU A 190 13.06 24.07 14.59
CA GLU A 190 12.84 23.34 13.34
C GLU A 190 11.74 22.28 13.52
N VAL A 191 11.72 21.59 14.66
CA VAL A 191 10.66 20.63 15.00
C VAL A 191 9.29 21.32 15.11
N GLU A 192 9.24 22.49 15.75
CA GLU A 192 8.01 23.28 15.87
C GLU A 192 7.51 23.78 14.50
N GLU A 193 8.39 24.30 13.65
CA GLU A 193 8.06 24.74 12.30
C GLU A 193 7.55 23.58 11.43
N ALA A 194 8.23 22.44 11.45
CA ALA A 194 7.80 21.25 10.74
C ALA A 194 6.44 20.72 11.27
N THR A 195 6.21 20.81 12.59
CA THR A 195 4.91 20.44 13.19
C THR A 195 3.79 21.35 12.68
N ARG A 196 3.99 22.68 12.70
CA ARG A 196 3.00 23.64 12.18
C ARG A 196 2.72 23.43 10.69
N GLU A 197 3.74 23.08 9.91
CA GLU A 197 3.57 22.78 8.48
C GLU A 197 2.73 21.53 8.24
N VAL A 198 2.94 20.45 9.01
CA VAL A 198 2.09 19.26 8.98
C VAL A 198 0.64 19.61 9.32
N GLU A 199 0.40 20.32 10.41
CA GLU A 199 -0.95 20.74 10.83
C GLU A 199 -1.64 21.61 9.77
N ARG A 200 -0.90 22.55 9.17
CA ARG A 200 -1.41 23.42 8.11
C ARG A 200 -1.82 22.61 6.89
N ARG A 201 -1.01 21.63 6.47
CA ARG A 201 -1.31 20.78 5.31
C ARG A 201 -2.51 19.88 5.57
N GLN A 202 -2.57 19.26 6.75
CA GLN A 202 -3.67 18.38 7.15
C GLN A 202 -5.02 19.11 7.13
N LYS A 203 -5.06 20.39 7.54
CA LYS A 203 -6.26 21.24 7.48
C LYS A 203 -6.70 21.62 6.05
N ASN A 204 -5.84 21.45 5.04
CA ASN A 204 -6.06 21.93 3.68
C ASN A 204 -5.99 20.82 2.60
N LEU A 205 -6.23 19.56 2.97
CA LEU A 205 -6.18 18.42 2.04
C LEU A 205 -7.25 18.51 0.93
N GLY A 206 -8.45 18.96 1.26
CA GLY A 206 -9.58 18.97 0.32
C GLY A 206 -10.22 17.58 0.20
N GLU A 207 -10.73 17.25 -0.98
CA GLU A 207 -11.34 15.95 -1.24
C GLU A 207 -10.30 14.82 -1.16
N PRO A 208 -10.67 13.65 -0.61
CA PRO A 208 -9.75 12.53 -0.48
C PRO A 208 -9.38 11.95 -1.85
N SER A 209 -8.09 11.70 -2.07
CA SER A 209 -7.65 10.94 -3.25
C SER A 209 -8.05 9.47 -3.19
N GLU A 210 -7.86 8.75 -4.29
CA GLU A 210 -8.07 7.29 -4.34
C GLU A 210 -7.21 6.57 -3.29
N MET A 211 -5.96 7.02 -3.12
CA MET A 211 -5.08 6.47 -2.07
C MET A 211 -5.62 6.74 -0.66
N ALA A 212 -6.19 7.92 -0.41
CA ALA A 212 -6.77 8.25 0.89
C ALA A 212 -8.04 7.42 1.19
N LEU A 213 -8.90 7.23 0.20
CA LEU A 213 -10.10 6.39 0.32
C LEU A 213 -9.73 4.91 0.52
N LEU A 214 -8.75 4.40 -0.26
CA LEU A 214 -8.25 3.04 -0.11
C LEU A 214 -7.60 2.83 1.27
N SER A 215 -6.85 3.82 1.78
CA SER A 215 -6.27 3.76 3.12
C SER A 215 -7.33 3.61 4.22
N ARG A 216 -8.51 4.22 4.08
CA ARG A 216 -9.63 4.00 5.00
C ARG A 216 -10.19 2.58 4.90
N LEU A 217 -10.31 2.02 3.70
CA LEU A 217 -10.69 0.61 3.53
C LEU A 217 -9.66 -0.32 4.18
N HIS A 218 -8.37 -0.04 4.03
CA HIS A 218 -7.29 -0.78 4.68
C HIS A 218 -7.43 -0.72 6.21
N TRP A 219 -7.62 0.48 6.76
CA TRP A 219 -7.78 0.71 8.19
C TRP A 219 -8.95 -0.09 8.77
N TRP A 220 -10.12 0.01 8.15
CA TRP A 220 -11.32 -0.68 8.64
C TRP A 220 -11.38 -2.18 8.33
N THR A 221 -10.32 -2.73 7.70
CA THR A 221 -10.20 -4.17 7.42
C THR A 221 -8.92 -4.76 7.99
N VAL A 222 -7.80 -4.56 7.31
CA VAL A 222 -6.50 -5.13 7.65
C VAL A 222 -6.03 -4.70 9.04
N GLU A 223 -6.32 -3.47 9.47
CA GLU A 223 -5.92 -2.96 10.80
C GLU A 223 -6.95 -3.21 11.90
N TYR A 224 -8.22 -2.86 11.64
CA TYR A 224 -9.29 -2.80 12.63
C TYR A 224 -10.56 -3.55 12.18
N GLY A 225 -10.39 -4.63 11.42
CA GLY A 225 -11.49 -5.45 10.92
C GLY A 225 -11.97 -6.53 11.88
N LEU A 226 -13.29 -6.75 11.84
CA LEU A 226 -13.98 -7.87 12.46
C LEU A 226 -14.61 -8.77 11.40
N ILE A 227 -14.78 -10.07 11.68
CA ILE A 227 -15.27 -11.08 10.74
C ILE A 227 -16.33 -12.00 11.37
N GLY A 228 -17.32 -12.42 10.59
CA GLY A 228 -18.34 -13.38 10.99
C GLY A 228 -19.69 -12.75 11.29
N THR A 229 -20.38 -13.26 12.31
CA THR A 229 -21.72 -12.78 12.66
C THR A 229 -21.65 -11.51 13.50
N PHE A 230 -22.70 -10.69 13.43
CA PHE A 230 -22.71 -9.39 14.10
C PHE A 230 -22.87 -9.48 15.63
N ASP A 231 -23.54 -10.53 16.11
CA ASP A 231 -23.73 -10.81 17.53
C ASP A 231 -22.43 -11.30 18.20
N LYS A 232 -21.61 -12.06 17.46
CA LYS A 232 -20.37 -12.66 17.96
C LYS A 232 -19.24 -12.59 16.91
N PRO A 233 -18.83 -11.38 16.51
CA PRO A 233 -17.76 -11.23 15.55
C PRO A 233 -16.44 -11.73 16.13
N LYS A 234 -15.53 -12.15 15.24
CA LYS A 234 -14.15 -12.51 15.55
C LYS A 234 -13.20 -11.42 15.08
N ILE A 235 -12.06 -11.33 15.74
CA ILE A 235 -11.02 -10.33 15.46
C ILE A 235 -10.08 -10.86 14.37
N TYR A 236 -9.81 -10.07 13.34
CA TYR A 236 -8.73 -10.38 12.38
C TYR A 236 -7.83 -9.18 12.06
N GLY A 237 -8.25 -7.95 12.37
CA GLY A 237 -7.44 -6.76 12.16
C GLY A 237 -6.18 -6.73 13.03
N ALA A 238 -5.03 -6.42 12.44
CA ALA A 238 -3.71 -6.48 13.09
C ALA A 238 -3.56 -5.50 14.27
N GLY A 239 -4.12 -4.30 14.19
CA GLY A 239 -4.15 -3.33 15.28
C GLY A 239 -4.86 -3.89 16.51
N LEU A 240 -5.95 -4.64 16.31
CA LEU A 240 -6.65 -5.33 17.38
C LEU A 240 -5.88 -6.56 17.88
N LEU A 241 -5.30 -7.37 16.99
CA LEU A 241 -4.56 -8.59 17.35
C LEU A 241 -3.25 -8.31 18.10
N SER A 242 -2.69 -7.11 17.96
CA SER A 242 -1.43 -6.70 18.59
C SER A 242 -1.62 -5.81 19.84
N SER A 243 -2.86 -5.46 20.18
CA SER A 243 -3.20 -4.60 21.32
C SER A 243 -3.85 -5.39 22.45
N ILE A 244 -3.21 -5.42 23.62
CA ILE A 244 -3.74 -6.12 24.80
C ILE A 244 -5.08 -5.51 25.21
N GLY A 245 -5.15 -4.18 25.28
CA GLY A 245 -6.35 -3.48 25.74
C GLY A 245 -7.45 -3.43 24.69
N GLU A 246 -7.09 -3.11 23.44
CA GLU A 246 -8.08 -2.87 22.39
C GLU A 246 -8.69 -4.17 21.84
N SER A 247 -7.95 -5.29 21.88
CA SER A 247 -8.51 -6.62 21.57
C SER A 247 -9.72 -6.95 22.45
N VAL A 248 -9.70 -6.56 23.73
CA VAL A 248 -10.82 -6.77 24.65
C VAL A 248 -11.91 -5.73 24.43
N SER A 249 -11.56 -4.43 24.47
CA SER A 249 -12.56 -3.37 24.44
C SER A 249 -13.31 -3.27 23.10
N CYS A 250 -12.72 -3.74 22.00
CA CYS A 250 -13.37 -3.71 20.69
C CYS A 250 -14.69 -4.49 20.63
N LEU A 251 -14.85 -5.52 21.48
CA LEU A 251 -16.04 -6.37 21.54
C LEU A 251 -17.10 -5.85 22.51
N GLU A 252 -16.81 -4.82 23.30
CA GLU A 252 -17.75 -4.20 24.24
C GLU A 252 -18.93 -3.50 23.52
N ALA A 253 -20.07 -3.35 24.19
CA ALA A 253 -21.30 -2.83 23.60
C ALA A 253 -21.24 -1.34 23.20
N ASN A 254 -20.32 -0.57 23.79
CA ASN A 254 -20.08 0.85 23.48
C ASN A 254 -19.39 1.07 22.13
N VAL A 255 -18.62 0.10 21.62
CA VAL A 255 -18.00 0.16 20.29
C VAL A 255 -19.04 -0.25 19.25
N ARG A 256 -19.35 0.64 18.30
CA ARG A 256 -20.38 0.38 17.29
C ARG A 256 -19.87 -0.62 16.25
N LYS A 257 -20.60 -1.71 16.02
CA LYS A 257 -20.33 -2.64 14.92
C LYS A 257 -21.13 -2.19 13.70
N ILE A 258 -20.52 -2.19 12.52
CA ILE A 258 -21.15 -1.75 11.27
C ILE A 258 -20.93 -2.83 10.21
N PRO A 259 -21.92 -3.22 9.39
CA PRO A 259 -21.67 -4.11 8.26
C PRO A 259 -20.63 -3.52 7.31
N TYR A 260 -19.60 -4.30 6.98
CA TYR A 260 -18.59 -3.87 6.02
C TYR A 260 -19.18 -3.71 4.61
N SER A 261 -18.82 -2.62 3.93
CA SER A 261 -19.18 -2.31 2.55
C SER A 261 -18.24 -1.24 2.03
N ILE A 262 -18.37 -0.86 0.75
CA ILE A 262 -17.58 0.22 0.16
C ILE A 262 -17.71 1.55 0.93
N ASP A 263 -18.83 1.78 1.63
CA ASP A 263 -19.07 2.99 2.42
C ASP A 263 -18.07 3.20 3.57
N ALA A 264 -17.33 2.16 3.97
CA ALA A 264 -16.23 2.29 4.92
C ALA A 264 -15.18 3.33 4.46
N GLN A 265 -15.03 3.55 3.15
CA GLN A 265 -14.16 4.61 2.59
C GLN A 265 -14.57 6.02 3.03
N ASN A 266 -15.83 6.23 3.44
CA ASN A 266 -16.35 7.52 3.87
C ASN A 266 -16.12 7.78 5.37
N THR A 267 -15.58 6.80 6.09
CA THR A 267 -15.34 6.90 7.53
C THR A 267 -13.87 7.25 7.79
N PRO A 268 -13.52 8.49 8.16
CA PRO A 268 -12.17 8.84 8.59
C PRO A 268 -11.86 8.17 9.93
N PHE A 269 -10.57 8.02 10.24
CA PHE A 269 -10.08 7.41 11.47
C PHE A 269 -9.05 8.30 12.17
N ASP A 270 -8.86 8.04 13.47
CA ASP A 270 -7.84 8.66 14.31
C ASP A 270 -6.95 7.56 14.88
N ILE A 271 -5.65 7.66 14.62
CA ILE A 271 -4.63 6.68 15.04
C ILE A 271 -4.22 6.87 16.52
N THR A 272 -4.61 7.97 17.14
CA THR A 272 -4.18 8.34 18.49
C THR A 272 -5.15 7.88 19.58
N THR A 273 -6.34 7.45 19.19
CA THR A 273 -7.42 7.06 20.10
C THR A 273 -7.95 5.68 19.75
N ARG A 274 -8.67 5.06 20.70
CA ARG A 274 -9.35 3.78 20.46
C ARG A 274 -10.50 3.97 19.48
N GLN A 275 -10.74 2.97 18.64
CA GLN A 275 -11.71 3.10 17.56
C GLN A 275 -13.16 3.05 18.10
N PRO A 276 -13.98 4.11 17.87
CA PRO A 276 -15.35 4.16 18.39
C PRO A 276 -16.32 3.25 17.61
N GLN A 277 -15.93 2.84 16.41
CA GLN A 277 -16.67 1.93 15.54
C GLN A 277 -15.72 0.97 14.84
N LEU A 278 -16.25 -0.19 14.46
CA LEU A 278 -15.55 -1.22 13.71
C LEU A 278 -16.46 -1.84 12.66
N PHE A 279 -15.87 -2.32 11.58
CA PHE A 279 -16.61 -2.93 10.48
C PHE A 279 -16.51 -4.46 10.53
N VAL A 280 -17.65 -5.12 10.30
CA VAL A 280 -17.79 -6.58 10.34
C VAL A 280 -18.00 -7.10 8.93
N CYS A 281 -17.04 -7.85 8.39
CA CYS A 281 -17.20 -8.57 7.13
C CYS A 281 -17.78 -9.98 7.37
N ARG A 282 -18.45 -10.55 6.36
CA ARG A 282 -19.02 -11.91 6.47
C ARG A 282 -17.92 -12.97 6.48
N ASP A 283 -16.99 -12.84 5.54
CA ASP A 283 -15.86 -13.72 5.29
C ASP A 283 -14.77 -12.94 4.52
N PHE A 284 -13.64 -13.57 4.19
CA PHE A 284 -12.56 -12.92 3.44
C PHE A 284 -12.90 -12.71 1.95
N ASN A 285 -13.79 -13.50 1.36
CA ASN A 285 -14.26 -13.24 -0.01
C ASN A 285 -15.05 -11.92 -0.07
N HIS A 286 -15.85 -11.60 0.95
CA HIS A 286 -16.55 -10.33 1.05
C HIS A 286 -15.59 -9.12 1.03
N LEU A 287 -14.40 -9.25 1.63
CA LEU A 287 -13.38 -8.21 1.57
C LEU A 287 -12.91 -7.97 0.12
N ARG A 288 -12.65 -9.06 -0.62
CA ARG A 288 -12.29 -9.00 -2.03
C ARG A 288 -13.40 -8.39 -2.88
N ASP A 289 -14.65 -8.76 -2.65
CA ASP A 289 -15.79 -8.26 -3.43
C ASP A 289 -15.92 -6.73 -3.29
N VAL A 290 -15.81 -6.21 -2.06
CA VAL A 290 -15.83 -4.75 -1.78
C VAL A 290 -14.60 -4.06 -2.38
N LEU A 291 -13.42 -4.68 -2.31
CA LEU A 291 -12.22 -4.14 -2.93
C LEU A 291 -12.36 -4.04 -4.46
N GLU A 292 -12.95 -5.04 -5.13
CA GLU A 292 -13.19 -4.96 -6.57
C GLU A 292 -14.26 -3.94 -6.93
N GLU A 293 -15.30 -3.78 -6.10
CA GLU A 293 -16.27 -2.69 -6.22
C GLU A 293 -15.57 -1.33 -6.18
N PHE A 294 -14.72 -1.10 -5.17
CA PHE A 294 -13.91 0.11 -5.07
C PHE A 294 -12.99 0.27 -6.29
N ALA A 295 -12.25 -0.77 -6.64
CA ALA A 295 -11.31 -0.76 -7.76
C ALA A 295 -11.98 -0.40 -9.08
N SER A 296 -13.24 -0.81 -9.30
CA SER A 296 -13.99 -0.49 -10.50
C SER A 296 -14.23 1.02 -10.71
N THR A 297 -14.17 1.80 -9.63
CA THR A 297 -14.35 3.27 -9.66
C THR A 297 -13.03 4.04 -9.82
N MET A 298 -11.89 3.36 -9.74
CA MET A 298 -10.57 3.99 -9.80
C MET A 298 -10.16 4.38 -11.22
N ALA A 299 -9.32 5.42 -11.32
CA ALA A 299 -8.79 6.00 -12.54
C ALA A 299 -8.20 4.96 -13.51
N TYR A 300 -7.47 3.97 -12.98
CA TYR A 300 -6.82 2.96 -13.80
C TYR A 300 -7.80 1.95 -14.43
N ARG A 301 -9.05 1.85 -13.92
CA ARG A 301 -10.12 1.04 -14.49
C ARG A 301 -11.04 1.86 -15.39
N VAL A 302 -11.43 3.06 -14.94
CA VAL A 302 -12.34 3.95 -15.67
C VAL A 302 -11.65 4.55 -16.91
N GLY A 303 -10.40 4.97 -16.77
CA GLY A 303 -9.62 5.59 -17.84
C GLY A 303 -10.21 6.91 -18.33
N GLY A 304 -10.02 7.19 -19.62
CA GLY A 304 -10.60 8.36 -20.29
C GLY A 304 -10.16 9.70 -19.70
N LEU A 305 -11.04 10.70 -19.79
CA LEU A 305 -10.76 12.06 -19.31
C LEU A 305 -10.55 12.11 -17.80
N GLU A 306 -11.31 11.32 -17.05
CA GLU A 306 -11.19 11.28 -15.59
C GLU A 306 -9.79 10.82 -15.16
N GLY A 307 -9.32 9.69 -15.74
CA GLY A 307 -8.00 9.16 -15.41
C GLY A 307 -6.86 10.12 -15.76
N ILE A 308 -6.92 10.77 -16.94
CA ILE A 308 -5.90 11.75 -17.34
C ILE A 308 -5.98 13.02 -16.47
N SER A 309 -7.18 13.47 -16.10
CA SER A 309 -7.36 14.64 -15.23
C SER A 309 -6.76 14.38 -13.84
N LYS A 310 -7.03 13.21 -13.25
CA LYS A 310 -6.41 12.80 -11.97
C LYS A 310 -4.89 12.69 -12.09
N ALA A 311 -4.37 12.20 -13.22
CA ALA A 311 -2.92 12.15 -13.49
C ALA A 311 -2.27 13.54 -13.65
N ILE A 312 -3.01 14.53 -14.16
CA ILE A 312 -2.54 15.93 -14.21
C ILE A 312 -2.57 16.54 -12.81
N GLU A 313 -3.66 16.32 -12.06
CA GLU A 313 -3.84 16.84 -10.69
C GLU A 313 -2.80 16.29 -9.72
N CYS A 314 -2.45 15.01 -9.81
CA CYS A 314 -1.44 14.40 -8.94
C CYS A 314 -0.05 15.05 -9.12
N ASN A 315 0.23 15.61 -10.31
CA ASN A 315 1.50 16.25 -10.67
C ASN A 315 2.72 15.38 -10.29
N ASN A 316 2.58 14.08 -10.45
CA ASN A 316 3.61 13.08 -10.21
C ASN A 316 3.69 12.14 -11.43
N ILE A 317 4.67 11.23 -11.45
CA ILE A 317 4.79 10.24 -12.52
C ILE A 317 3.56 9.34 -12.48
N ALA A 318 2.82 9.33 -13.58
CA ALA A 318 1.75 8.37 -13.83
C ALA A 318 2.04 7.63 -15.14
N THR A 319 1.33 6.53 -15.38
CA THR A 319 1.40 5.80 -16.64
C THR A 319 0.03 5.81 -17.31
N CYS A 320 -0.03 6.32 -18.54
CA CYS A 320 -1.20 6.17 -19.40
C CYS A 320 -0.96 4.97 -20.33
N GLU A 321 -1.92 4.05 -20.37
CA GLU A 321 -1.90 2.89 -21.25
C GLU A 321 -2.97 3.03 -22.33
N TYR A 322 -2.56 2.96 -23.59
CA TYR A 322 -3.43 2.95 -24.75
C TYR A 322 -4.14 1.60 -24.88
N SER A 323 -5.25 1.55 -25.62
CA SER A 323 -5.93 0.30 -26.00
C SER A 323 -5.03 -0.69 -26.76
N SER A 324 -3.95 -0.20 -27.38
CA SER A 324 -2.92 -1.01 -28.01
C SER A 324 -2.00 -1.74 -27.02
N GLY A 325 -2.01 -1.36 -25.74
CA GLY A 325 -1.02 -1.78 -24.73
C GLY A 325 0.27 -0.94 -24.73
N LEU A 326 0.37 0.10 -25.56
CA LEU A 326 1.45 1.08 -25.47
C LEU A 326 1.28 1.89 -24.19
N GLN A 327 2.38 2.13 -23.48
CA GLN A 327 2.41 2.80 -22.20
C GLN A 327 3.28 4.05 -22.30
N VAL A 328 2.82 5.15 -21.70
CA VAL A 328 3.58 6.40 -21.58
C VAL A 328 3.64 6.79 -20.11
N SER A 329 4.85 6.83 -19.57
CA SER A 329 5.11 7.13 -18.17
C SER A 329 5.81 8.49 -18.04
N GLY A 330 5.17 9.44 -17.36
CA GLY A 330 5.67 10.80 -17.19
C GLY A 330 4.74 11.64 -16.32
N VAL A 331 5.07 12.93 -16.16
CA VAL A 331 4.21 13.89 -15.45
C VAL A 331 3.28 14.55 -16.45
N PHE A 332 2.00 14.20 -16.43
CA PHE A 332 1.01 14.76 -17.36
C PHE A 332 0.69 16.21 -17.00
N CYS A 333 0.55 17.07 -18.01
CA CYS A 333 0.31 18.50 -17.83
C CYS A 333 -0.81 19.07 -18.69
N GLU A 334 -1.26 18.35 -19.71
CA GLU A 334 -2.30 18.83 -20.63
C GLU A 334 -3.12 17.66 -21.18
N VAL A 335 -4.42 17.89 -21.35
CA VAL A 335 -5.33 17.03 -22.09
C VAL A 335 -6.24 17.92 -22.95
N LEU A 336 -6.36 17.58 -24.24
CA LEU A 336 -7.33 18.21 -25.12
C LEU A 336 -8.49 17.25 -25.33
N THR A 337 -9.69 17.81 -25.46
CA THR A 337 -10.92 17.04 -25.66
C THR A 337 -11.68 17.51 -26.90
N ASP A 338 -12.49 16.63 -27.45
CA ASP A 338 -13.49 17.01 -28.45
C ASP A 338 -14.74 17.63 -27.80
N GLU A 339 -15.74 17.97 -28.61
CA GLU A 339 -17.02 18.55 -28.16
C GLU A 339 -17.80 17.63 -27.20
N ASN A 340 -17.50 16.32 -27.21
CA ASN A 340 -18.12 15.31 -26.35
C ASN A 340 -17.27 14.98 -25.11
N LYS A 341 -16.25 15.79 -24.81
CA LYS A 341 -15.29 15.57 -23.71
C LYS A 341 -14.47 14.28 -23.82
N GLN A 342 -14.32 13.72 -25.02
CA GLN A 342 -13.43 12.58 -25.24
C GLN A 342 -11.99 13.07 -25.39
N PRO A 343 -11.00 12.49 -24.67
CA PRO A 343 -9.60 12.85 -24.85
C PRO A 343 -9.12 12.57 -26.28
N ILE A 344 -8.55 13.59 -26.93
CA ILE A 344 -8.00 13.49 -28.28
C ILE A 344 -6.49 13.73 -28.32
N TYR A 345 -5.91 14.22 -27.23
CA TYR A 345 -4.48 14.47 -27.10
C TYR A 345 -4.12 14.59 -25.62
N PHE A 346 -2.93 14.11 -25.24
CA PHE A 346 -2.32 14.46 -23.97
C PHE A 346 -0.90 14.96 -24.17
N LYS A 347 -0.39 15.65 -23.14
CA LYS A 347 1.01 16.03 -23.04
C LYS A 347 1.56 15.71 -21.65
N SER A 348 2.78 15.20 -21.61
CA SER A 348 3.63 15.18 -20.42
C SER A 348 4.70 16.26 -20.49
N LYS A 349 5.22 16.64 -19.32
CA LYS A 349 6.36 17.54 -19.16
C LYS A 349 7.54 16.80 -18.53
N GLY A 350 8.75 17.22 -18.91
CA GLY A 350 9.98 16.63 -18.38
C GLY A 350 10.18 15.17 -18.81
N PRO A 351 11.13 14.46 -18.18
CA PRO A 351 11.56 13.15 -18.66
C PRO A 351 10.41 12.14 -18.74
N THR A 352 10.18 11.62 -19.95
CA THR A 352 9.11 10.65 -20.24
C THR A 352 9.69 9.39 -20.87
N ALA A 353 9.11 8.23 -20.54
CA ALA A 353 9.50 6.95 -21.12
C ALA A 353 8.28 6.27 -21.76
N LEU A 354 8.50 5.58 -22.87
CA LEU A 354 7.49 4.75 -23.52
C LEU A 354 7.81 3.29 -23.27
N ALA A 355 6.79 2.49 -22.97
CA ALA A 355 6.91 1.07 -22.74
C ALA A 355 5.82 0.29 -23.47
N PHE A 356 6.04 -1.00 -23.66
CA PHE A 356 5.02 -1.94 -24.10
C PHE A 356 5.13 -3.18 -23.22
N ARG A 357 4.01 -3.60 -22.62
CA ARG A 357 3.97 -4.71 -21.66
C ARG A 357 5.01 -4.55 -20.54
N ASN A 358 5.06 -3.37 -19.93
CA ASN A 358 5.98 -3.01 -18.85
C ASN A 358 7.48 -3.09 -19.20
N LYS A 359 7.83 -3.09 -20.49
CA LYS A 359 9.22 -3.03 -20.97
C LYS A 359 9.44 -1.76 -21.77
N GLU A 360 10.44 -0.97 -21.37
CA GLU A 360 10.83 0.25 -22.09
C GLU A 360 11.11 -0.07 -23.57
N LEU A 361 10.55 0.75 -24.46
CA LEU A 361 10.80 0.66 -25.89
C LEU A 361 12.21 1.16 -26.21
N THR A 362 12.97 0.38 -26.97
CA THR A 362 14.35 0.70 -27.31
C THR A 362 14.47 2.09 -27.93
N GLY A 363 15.26 2.95 -27.30
CA GLY A 363 15.47 4.32 -27.75
C GLY A 363 14.27 5.25 -27.55
N HIS A 364 13.32 4.92 -26.68
CA HIS A 364 12.22 5.81 -26.25
C HIS A 364 12.19 6.00 -24.72
N GLY A 365 13.36 5.96 -24.08
CA GLY A 365 13.53 6.29 -22.66
C GLY A 365 13.60 7.79 -22.39
N LYS A 366 13.84 8.11 -21.11
CA LYS A 366 13.87 9.47 -20.55
C LYS A 366 14.84 10.42 -21.25
N ASP A 367 15.96 9.91 -21.75
CA ASP A 367 16.98 10.75 -22.41
C ASP A 367 16.50 11.26 -23.77
N ARG A 368 15.64 10.50 -24.46
CA ARG A 368 15.07 10.93 -25.75
C ARG A 368 13.92 11.92 -25.56
N HIS A 369 13.04 11.65 -24.60
CA HIS A 369 11.88 12.50 -24.31
C HIS A 369 12.12 13.30 -23.03
N ALA A 370 13.27 13.98 -22.97
CA ALA A 370 13.72 14.70 -21.77
C ALA A 370 12.81 15.88 -21.38
N GLU A 371 12.19 16.52 -22.37
CA GLU A 371 11.33 17.70 -22.19
C GLU A 371 9.84 17.36 -22.08
N GLY A 372 9.47 16.10 -22.31
CA GLY A 372 8.09 15.63 -22.35
C GLY A 372 7.74 14.86 -23.61
N PHE A 373 6.50 14.38 -23.65
CA PHE A 373 5.94 13.64 -24.78
C PHE A 373 4.50 14.11 -25.03
N GLY A 374 4.18 14.37 -26.29
CA GLY A 374 2.84 14.72 -26.72
C GLY A 374 2.34 13.69 -27.71
N ALA A 375 1.12 13.21 -27.55
CA ALA A 375 0.55 12.24 -28.47
C ALA A 375 -0.97 12.38 -28.64
N PRO A 376 -1.46 12.18 -29.87
CA PRO A 376 -2.89 12.11 -30.14
C PRO A 376 -3.48 10.83 -29.52
N ILE A 377 -4.75 10.92 -29.14
CA ILE A 377 -5.54 9.83 -28.58
C ILE A 377 -6.72 9.58 -29.51
N GLY A 378 -7.09 8.31 -29.70
CA GLY A 378 -8.30 7.93 -30.41
C GLY A 378 -8.11 7.71 -31.91
N ARG A 379 -9.21 7.83 -32.66
CA ARG A 379 -9.29 7.42 -34.06
C ARG A 379 -8.65 8.44 -34.99
N TRP A 380 -8.02 7.94 -36.05
CA TRP A 380 -7.46 8.79 -37.09
C TRP A 380 -8.54 9.20 -38.10
N ARG A 381 -8.43 10.42 -38.62
CA ARG A 381 -9.36 10.95 -39.61
C ARG A 381 -9.41 10.03 -40.83
N ASN A 382 -10.61 9.69 -41.29
CA ASN A 382 -10.86 8.82 -42.43
C ASN A 382 -10.35 7.37 -42.26
N VAL A 383 -10.14 6.91 -41.02
CA VAL A 383 -9.78 5.52 -40.71
C VAL A 383 -10.86 4.90 -39.84
N HIS A 384 -11.55 3.89 -40.36
CA HIS A 384 -12.68 3.24 -39.66
C HIS A 384 -12.23 2.18 -38.63
N VAL A 385 -11.00 1.68 -38.77
CA VAL A 385 -10.39 0.68 -37.89
C VAL A 385 -9.50 1.39 -36.89
N ALA A 386 -9.53 0.97 -35.63
CA ALA A 386 -8.64 1.51 -34.61
C ALA A 386 -7.16 1.30 -35.00
N PRO A 387 -6.26 2.28 -34.77
CA PRO A 387 -4.87 2.20 -35.25
C PRO A 387 -4.15 0.90 -34.91
N GLU A 388 -4.40 0.35 -33.72
CA GLU A 388 -3.84 -0.91 -33.22
C GLU A 388 -4.28 -2.16 -33.98
N ASN A 389 -5.37 -2.08 -34.74
CA ASN A 389 -5.95 -3.18 -35.51
C ASN A 389 -5.66 -3.06 -37.02
N LEU A 390 -4.89 -2.06 -37.45
CA LEU A 390 -4.49 -1.91 -38.85
C LEU A 390 -3.35 -2.87 -39.19
N SER A 391 -3.49 -3.58 -40.31
CA SER A 391 -2.37 -4.30 -40.92
C SER A 391 -1.31 -3.33 -41.44
N ARG A 392 -0.09 -3.84 -41.67
CA ARG A 392 1.00 -3.03 -42.24
C ARG A 392 0.63 -2.40 -43.59
N ASP A 393 -0.08 -3.13 -44.45
CA ASP A 393 -0.55 -2.60 -45.74
C ASP A 393 -1.58 -1.48 -45.56
N GLN A 394 -2.47 -1.60 -44.58
CA GLN A 394 -3.42 -0.54 -44.25
C GLN A 394 -2.71 0.69 -43.67
N LEU A 395 -1.73 0.52 -42.77
CA LEU A 395 -0.90 1.62 -42.26
C LEU A 395 -0.17 2.35 -43.40
N HIS A 396 0.43 1.59 -44.33
CA HIS A 396 1.08 2.15 -45.50
C HIS A 396 0.10 2.92 -46.40
N SER A 397 -1.12 2.41 -46.58
CA SER A 397 -2.16 3.06 -47.40
C SER A 397 -2.61 4.41 -46.83
N VAL A 398 -2.50 4.61 -45.52
CA VAL A 398 -2.78 5.88 -44.84
C VAL A 398 -1.52 6.72 -44.60
N GLY A 399 -0.39 6.33 -45.21
CA GLY A 399 0.86 7.10 -45.19
C GLY A 399 1.76 6.86 -43.97
N ILE A 400 1.44 5.90 -43.11
CA ILE A 400 2.26 5.52 -41.96
C ILE A 400 3.23 4.43 -42.38
N VAL A 401 4.52 4.79 -42.47
CA VAL A 401 5.60 3.89 -42.87
C VAL A 401 6.74 4.00 -41.86
N ASP A 402 7.22 2.85 -41.37
CA ASP A 402 8.30 2.79 -40.38
C ASP A 402 9.52 3.60 -40.85
N GLY A 403 10.00 4.52 -40.00
CA GLY A 403 11.18 5.35 -40.27
C GLY A 403 10.97 6.54 -41.21
N ARG A 404 9.78 6.70 -41.80
CA ARG A 404 9.43 7.85 -42.63
C ARG A 404 8.82 8.94 -41.74
N LYS A 405 9.55 10.05 -41.59
CA LYS A 405 9.10 11.24 -40.84
C LYS A 405 8.09 12.06 -41.65
#